data_AF-A0A7S0AWL8-F1
#
_entry.id   AF-A0A7S0AWL8-F1
#
_cell.length_a   1.000
_cell.length_b   1.000
_cell.length_c   1.000
_cell.angle_alpha   90.00
_cell.angle_beta   90.00
_cell.angle_gamma   90.00
#
_symmetry.space_group_name_H-M   'P 1'
#
loop_
_entity.id
_entity.type
_entity.pdbx_description
1 polymer ?
#
loop_
_entity_poly.entity_id
_entity_poly.type
_entity_poly.pdbx_seq_one_letter_code
_entity_poly.pdbx_strand_id
1 'polypeptide(L)'
;GLFSLAAPVELIICILYWGLDYTPGHPVHYYLVMNHGGIALLLMADGFLLGSLPLQLKQLVFTIVFCIAYLGWTVIFAESNIPNPNVGESDDYIYNVLEWNADVKVAEVVSSLCAFVLPPIVFVVFWLVSLSRRHLYDASDDEQEQQIELVGANGNMNGDRDIAALSGANGAVGFTIGEDTEFI
;
A
#
# COMPACT_ATOMS: atom_id res chain seq x y z
N GLY A 1 0.47 5.91 8.52
CA GLY A 1 -0.12 6.13 9.84
C GLY A 1 -1.38 5.32 9.96
N LEU A 2 -2.47 5.78 9.35
CA LEU A 2 -3.76 5.08 9.38
C LEU A 2 -3.84 3.92 8.38
N PHE A 3 -3.42 4.12 7.12
CA PHE A 3 -3.46 3.07 6.08
C PHE A 3 -2.74 1.78 6.50
N SER A 4 -1.57 1.91 7.12
CA SER A 4 -0.75 0.79 7.60
C SER A 4 -1.39 -0.06 8.70
N LEU A 5 -2.47 0.44 9.31
CA LEU A 5 -3.29 -0.31 10.25
C LEU A 5 -4.60 -0.75 9.57
N ALA A 6 -5.29 0.19 8.93
CA ALA A 6 -6.61 -0.03 8.36
C ALA A 6 -6.62 -1.12 7.29
N ALA A 7 -5.69 -1.10 6.32
CA ALA A 7 -5.69 -2.07 5.23
C ALA A 7 -5.45 -3.53 5.68
N PRO A 8 -4.43 -3.85 6.50
CA PRO A 8 -4.26 -5.21 6.99
C PRO A 8 -5.40 -5.64 7.93
N VAL A 9 -5.90 -4.75 8.80
CA VAL A 9 -7.05 -5.06 9.67
C VAL A 9 -8.31 -5.36 8.85
N GLU A 10 -8.61 -4.56 7.84
CA GLU A 10 -9.77 -4.77 6.98
C GLU A 10 -9.66 -6.07 6.19
N LEU A 11 -8.47 -6.41 5.68
CA LEU A 11 -8.29 -7.69 5.01
C LEU A 11 -8.46 -8.87 5.97
N ILE A 12 -7.99 -8.75 7.23
CA ILE A 12 -8.24 -9.75 8.27
C ILE A 12 -9.75 -9.90 8.50
N ILE A 13 -10.48 -8.81 8.70
CA ILE A 13 -11.94 -8.83 8.89
C ILE A 13 -12.63 -9.50 7.70
N CYS A 14 -12.22 -9.17 6.47
CA CYS A 14 -12.73 -9.78 5.25
C CYS A 14 -12.49 -11.30 5.24
N ILE A 15 -11.28 -11.76 5.56
CA ILE A 15 -10.98 -13.20 5.66
C ILE A 15 -11.82 -13.87 6.75
N LEU A 16 -11.96 -13.25 7.92
CA LEU A 16 -12.74 -13.81 9.03
C LEU A 16 -14.23 -13.92 8.69
N TYR A 17 -14.80 -12.89 8.07
CA TYR A 17 -16.20 -12.92 7.63
C TYR A 17 -16.43 -14.07 6.64
N TRP A 18 -15.67 -14.12 5.55
CA TRP A 18 -15.87 -15.14 4.52
C TRP A 18 -15.44 -16.56 4.96
N GLY A 19 -14.51 -16.66 5.91
CA GLY A 19 -13.97 -17.93 6.39
C GLY A 19 -14.73 -18.54 7.57
N LEU A 20 -15.31 -17.72 8.45
CA LEU A 20 -15.90 -18.16 9.71
C LEU A 20 -17.39 -17.82 9.86
N ASP A 21 -17.85 -16.73 9.25
CA ASP A 21 -19.21 -16.21 9.45
C ASP A 21 -20.15 -16.55 8.28
N TYR A 22 -19.60 -16.62 7.05
CA TYR A 22 -20.37 -16.98 5.88
C TYR A 22 -20.97 -18.39 5.98
N THR A 23 -22.30 -18.45 5.96
CA THR A 23 -23.05 -19.71 5.98
C THR A 23 -23.61 -20.02 4.58
N PRO A 24 -23.16 -21.10 3.92
CA PRO A 24 -23.67 -21.49 2.61
C PRO A 24 -25.19 -21.70 2.63
N GLY A 25 -25.90 -21.09 1.68
CA GLY A 25 -27.36 -21.20 1.55
C GLY A 25 -28.14 -20.08 2.24
N HIS A 26 -27.50 -19.24 3.04
CA HIS A 26 -28.12 -18.01 3.55
C HIS A 26 -28.00 -16.87 2.52
N PRO A 27 -29.01 -15.99 2.41
CA PRO A 27 -28.94 -14.85 1.52
C PRO A 27 -27.81 -13.89 1.93
N VAL A 28 -26.86 -13.64 1.03
CA VAL A 28 -25.82 -12.63 1.26
C VAL A 28 -26.32 -11.30 0.72
N HIS A 29 -26.49 -10.32 1.62
CA HIS A 29 -26.89 -8.98 1.22
C HIS A 29 -25.72 -8.18 0.65
N TYR A 30 -26.01 -7.31 -0.33
CA TYR A 30 -25.01 -6.44 -0.97
C TYR A 30 -24.20 -5.62 0.04
N TYR A 31 -24.84 -5.12 1.10
CA TYR A 31 -24.14 -4.31 2.10
C TYR A 31 -23.05 -5.11 2.83
N LEU A 32 -23.26 -6.41 3.11
CA LEU A 32 -22.26 -7.28 3.75
C LEU A 32 -21.05 -7.49 2.85
N VAL A 33 -21.31 -7.80 1.56
CA VAL A 33 -20.26 -7.96 0.55
C VAL A 33 -19.43 -6.68 0.43
N MET A 34 -20.09 -5.53 0.37
CA MET A 34 -19.39 -4.25 0.24
C MET A 34 -18.64 -3.87 1.50
N ASN A 35 -19.20 -4.11 2.69
CA ASN A 35 -18.57 -3.74 3.94
C ASN A 35 -17.27 -4.50 4.17
N HIS A 36 -17.22 -5.79 3.84
CA HIS A 36 -16.02 -6.61 4.06
C HIS A 36 -15.13 -6.70 2.81
N GLY A 37 -15.69 -7.16 1.69
CA GLY A 37 -14.94 -7.35 0.44
C GLY A 37 -14.67 -6.03 -0.28
N GLY A 38 -15.70 -5.19 -0.40
CA GLY A 38 -15.60 -3.91 -1.10
C GLY A 38 -14.59 -2.95 -0.45
N ILE A 39 -14.69 -2.73 0.87
CA ILE A 39 -13.77 -1.84 1.60
C ILE A 39 -12.33 -2.40 1.55
N ALA A 40 -12.13 -3.70 1.77
CA ALA A 40 -10.81 -4.31 1.68
C ALA A 40 -10.16 -4.07 0.30
N LEU A 41 -10.91 -4.30 -0.79
CA LEU A 41 -10.43 -4.06 -2.15
C LEU A 41 -10.15 -2.59 -2.42
N LEU A 42 -11.01 -1.68 -1.96
CA LEU A 42 -10.82 -0.24 -2.13
C LEU A 42 -9.59 0.25 -1.37
N LEU A 43 -9.35 -0.21 -0.14
CA LEU A 43 -8.13 0.11 0.60
C LEU A 43 -6.89 -0.44 -0.10
N MET A 44 -6.92 -1.69 -0.57
CA MET A 44 -5.82 -2.26 -1.34
C MET A 44 -5.55 -1.47 -2.62
N ALA A 45 -6.59 -1.08 -3.36
CA ALA A 45 -6.46 -0.26 -4.55
C ALA A 45 -5.91 1.14 -4.22
N ASP A 46 -6.43 1.79 -3.18
CA ASP A 46 -5.96 3.11 -2.75
C ASP A 46 -4.49 3.07 -2.34
N GLY A 47 -4.08 2.15 -1.47
CA GLY A 47 -2.70 2.14 -0.98
C GLY A 47 -1.70 1.32 -1.80
N PHE A 48 -2.13 0.58 -2.82
CA PHE A 48 -1.20 -0.10 -3.75
C PHE A 48 -1.27 0.40 -5.19
N LEU A 49 -2.35 1.03 -5.64
CA LEU A 49 -2.43 1.58 -6.99
C LEU A 49 -2.27 3.10 -6.97
N LEU A 50 -2.87 3.79 -6.01
CA LEU A 50 -2.87 5.26 -5.96
C LEU A 50 -1.75 5.82 -5.08
N GLY A 51 -1.65 5.34 -3.84
CA GLY A 51 -0.63 5.71 -2.89
C GLY A 51 0.52 4.72 -2.96
N SER A 52 1.74 5.16 -3.24
CA SER A 52 2.92 4.30 -3.13
C SER A 52 3.41 4.21 -1.70
N LEU A 53 2.52 3.86 -0.76
CA LEU A 53 2.81 3.90 0.67
C LEU A 53 3.69 2.70 1.08
N PRO A 54 4.95 2.95 1.49
CA PRO A 54 5.83 1.88 1.91
C PRO A 54 5.40 1.34 3.28
N LEU A 55 4.96 0.08 3.33
CA LEU A 55 4.70 -0.60 4.60
C LEU A 55 6.03 -1.04 5.22
N GLN A 56 6.18 -0.79 6.52
CA GLN A 56 7.38 -1.11 7.27
C GLN A 56 7.05 -2.14 8.34
N LEU A 57 7.89 -3.16 8.54
CA LEU A 57 7.66 -4.21 9.54
C LEU A 57 7.43 -3.68 10.96
N LYS A 58 7.98 -2.51 11.31
CA LYS A 58 7.71 -1.85 12.59
C LYS A 58 6.23 -1.52 12.83
N GLN A 59 5.43 -1.42 11.77
CA GLN A 59 3.98 -1.15 11.86
C GLN A 59 3.17 -2.40 12.20
N LEU A 60 3.74 -3.61 12.08
CA LEU A 60 3.11 -4.85 12.50
C LEU A 60 2.71 -4.80 13.98
N VAL A 61 3.54 -4.16 14.82
CA VAL A 61 3.26 -4.02 16.25
C VAL A 61 1.92 -3.33 16.50
N PHE A 62 1.58 -2.29 15.73
CA PHE A 62 0.28 -1.63 15.87
C PHE A 62 -0.89 -2.53 15.50
N THR A 63 -0.72 -3.36 14.47
CA THR A 63 -1.75 -4.33 14.06
C THR A 63 -1.97 -5.38 15.14
N ILE A 64 -0.89 -5.93 15.70
CA ILE A 64 -0.96 -6.91 16.79
C ILE A 64 -1.62 -6.30 18.04
N VAL A 65 -1.20 -5.09 18.44
CA VAL A 65 -1.81 -4.40 19.59
C VAL A 65 -3.31 -4.18 19.38
N PHE A 66 -3.72 -3.78 18.17
CA PHE A 66 -5.13 -3.65 17.83
C PHE A 66 -5.87 -4.98 17.93
N CYS A 67 -5.33 -6.06 17.36
CA CYS A 67 -5.94 -7.38 17.43
C CYS A 67 -6.08 -7.90 18.87
N ILE A 68 -5.06 -7.69 19.73
CA ILE A 68 -5.12 -8.05 21.15
C ILE A 68 -6.18 -7.22 21.88
N ALA A 69 -6.23 -5.91 21.63
CA ALA A 69 -7.22 -5.03 22.24
C ALA A 69 -8.65 -5.44 21.83
N TYR A 70 -8.86 -5.77 20.55
CA TYR A 70 -10.12 -6.26 20.04
C TYR A 70 -10.49 -7.63 20.66
N LEU A 71 -9.53 -8.55 20.75
CA LEU A 71 -9.73 -9.83 21.42
C LEU A 71 -10.15 -9.64 22.88
N GLY A 72 -9.43 -8.79 23.62
CA GLY A 72 -9.79 -8.45 25.00
C GLY A 72 -11.19 -7.84 25.10
N TRP A 73 -11.57 -6.99 24.14
CA TRP A 73 -12.93 -6.45 24.06
C TRP A 73 -13.98 -7.55 23.85
N THR A 74 -13.73 -8.55 23.01
CA THR A 74 -14.70 -9.65 22.78
C THR A 74 -14.97 -10.45 24.05
N VAL A 75 -13.94 -10.66 24.90
CA VAL A 75 -14.08 -11.34 26.19
C VAL A 75 -14.88 -10.48 27.17
N ILE A 76 -14.54 -9.20 27.30
CA ILE A 76 -15.27 -8.26 28.16
C ILE A 76 -16.75 -8.20 27.75
N PHE A 77 -17.01 -8.11 26.45
CA PHE A 77 -18.37 -8.03 25.91
C PHE A 77 -19.18 -9.29 26.24
N ALA A 78 -18.60 -10.48 26.09
CA ALA A 78 -19.24 -11.75 26.43
C ALA A 78 -19.64 -11.85 27.91
N GLU A 79 -18.83 -11.31 28.82
CA GLU A 79 -19.11 -11.31 30.27
C GLU A 79 -20.06 -10.18 30.70
N SER A 80 -20.14 -9.10 29.92
CA SER A 80 -20.88 -7.89 30.32
C SER A 80 -22.39 -7.98 30.11
N ASN A 81 -22.90 -9.04 29.47
CA ASN A 81 -24.33 -9.21 29.15
C ASN A 81 -24.93 -7.96 28.46
N ILE A 82 -24.12 -7.27 27.64
CA ILE A 82 -24.57 -6.09 26.90
C ILE A 82 -25.31 -6.61 25.67
N PRO A 83 -26.62 -6.32 25.52
CA PRO A 83 -27.38 -6.82 24.38
C PRO A 83 -26.84 -6.25 23.08
N ASN A 84 -26.73 -7.10 22.06
CA ASN A 84 -26.36 -6.66 20.73
C ASN A 84 -27.53 -5.85 20.12
N PRO A 85 -27.34 -4.57 19.73
CA PRO A 85 -28.41 -3.75 19.14
C PRO A 85 -28.86 -4.25 17.75
N ASN A 86 -28.18 -5.24 17.16
CA ASN A 86 -28.65 -5.94 15.96
C ASN A 86 -29.74 -6.96 16.33
N VAL A 87 -30.96 -6.45 16.53
CA VAL A 87 -32.14 -7.15 17.10
C VAL A 87 -32.76 -8.26 16.20
N GLY A 88 -32.01 -8.85 15.27
CA GLY A 88 -32.55 -9.74 14.22
C GLY A 88 -32.00 -11.16 14.19
N GLU A 89 -30.80 -11.37 14.72
CA GLU A 89 -30.15 -12.68 14.79
C GLU A 89 -29.94 -13.02 16.27
N SER A 90 -30.12 -14.29 16.63
CA SER A 90 -30.22 -14.76 18.02
C SER A 90 -28.94 -14.65 18.85
N ASP A 91 -27.95 -13.88 18.40
CA ASP A 91 -26.62 -13.88 18.98
C ASP A 91 -26.29 -12.52 19.60
N ASP A 92 -26.25 -12.52 20.93
CA ASP A 92 -25.57 -11.51 21.74
C ASP A 92 -24.05 -11.48 21.47
N TYR A 93 -23.55 -12.27 20.52
CA TYR A 93 -22.15 -12.36 20.12
C TYR A 93 -21.90 -11.64 18.79
N ILE A 94 -20.69 -11.11 18.62
CA ILE A 94 -20.28 -10.43 17.39
C ILE A 94 -20.03 -11.43 16.25
N TYR A 95 -19.59 -12.65 16.58
CA TYR A 95 -19.39 -13.76 15.65
C TYR A 95 -19.74 -15.07 16.35
N ASN A 96 -20.37 -16.00 15.64
CA ASN A 96 -20.77 -17.31 16.18
C ASN A 96 -19.58 -18.11 16.70
N VAL A 97 -18.41 -17.97 16.04
CA VAL A 97 -17.18 -18.65 16.44
C VAL A 97 -16.57 -18.10 17.75
N LEU A 98 -17.03 -16.94 18.22
CA LEU A 98 -16.63 -16.32 19.48
C LEU A 98 -17.72 -16.50 20.55
N GLU A 99 -18.58 -17.51 20.41
CA GLU A 99 -19.51 -17.91 21.46
C GLU A 99 -18.75 -18.56 22.62
N TRP A 100 -18.16 -17.71 23.48
CA TRP A 100 -17.37 -18.12 24.64
C TRP A 100 -18.15 -19.02 25.60
N ASN A 101 -19.48 -18.94 25.61
CA ASN A 101 -20.34 -19.72 26.51
C ASN A 101 -20.69 -21.12 25.99
N ALA A 102 -20.64 -21.36 24.67
CA ALA A 102 -20.98 -22.67 24.09
C ALA A 102 -19.77 -23.62 24.04
N ASP A 103 -18.65 -23.15 23.46
CA ASP A 103 -17.41 -23.92 23.40
C ASP A 103 -16.19 -23.02 23.60
N VAL A 104 -15.86 -22.80 24.88
CA VAL A 104 -14.71 -21.99 25.31
C VAL A 104 -13.42 -22.41 24.61
N LYS A 105 -13.21 -23.71 24.37
CA LYS A 105 -11.96 -24.21 23.79
C LYS A 105 -11.85 -23.84 22.31
N VAL A 106 -12.95 -23.98 21.56
CA VAL A 106 -12.97 -23.57 20.16
C VAL A 106 -12.80 -22.06 20.05
N ALA A 107 -13.54 -21.29 20.86
CA ALA A 107 -13.42 -19.83 20.89
C ALA A 107 -11.99 -19.37 21.23
N GLU A 108 -11.36 -19.95 22.26
CA GLU A 108 -9.98 -19.64 22.66
C GLU A 108 -8.98 -19.92 21.53
N VAL A 109 -9.05 -21.11 20.93
CA VAL A 109 -8.10 -21.52 19.88
C VAL A 109 -8.27 -20.66 18.63
N VAL A 110 -9.51 -20.50 18.14
CA VAL A 110 -9.76 -19.73 16.92
C VAL A 110 -9.38 -18.27 17.12
N SER A 111 -9.80 -17.67 18.23
CA SER A 111 -9.51 -16.26 18.51
C SER A 111 -8.00 -16.00 18.69
N SER A 112 -7.26 -16.94 19.31
CA SER A 112 -5.80 -16.88 19.42
C SER A 112 -5.12 -16.96 18.04
N LEU A 113 -5.56 -17.87 17.17
CA LEU A 113 -5.06 -17.95 15.79
C LEU A 113 -5.33 -16.66 15.02
N CYS A 114 -6.53 -16.09 15.18
CA CYS A 114 -6.93 -14.84 14.53
C CYS A 114 -6.14 -13.62 15.04
N ALA A 115 -5.73 -13.61 16.31
CA ALA A 115 -4.99 -12.49 16.91
C ALA A 115 -3.46 -12.58 16.73
N PHE A 116 -2.90 -13.79 16.68
CA PHE A 116 -1.44 -13.98 16.67
C PHE A 116 -0.88 -14.56 15.38
N VAL A 117 -1.65 -15.35 14.64
CA VAL A 117 -1.16 -16.03 13.42
C VAL A 117 -1.61 -15.32 12.17
N LEU A 118 -2.87 -14.92 12.09
CA LEU A 118 -3.41 -14.25 10.92
C LEU A 118 -2.78 -12.86 10.67
N PRO A 119 -2.56 -12.00 11.69
CA PRO A 119 -1.99 -10.67 11.47
C PRO A 119 -0.57 -10.67 10.89
N PRO A 120 0.40 -11.46 11.38
CA PRO A 120 1.71 -11.51 10.76
C PRO A 120 1.67 -12.06 9.34
N ILE A 121 0.82 -13.06 9.05
CA ILE A 121 0.67 -13.59 7.68
C ILE A 121 0.18 -12.48 6.73
N VAL A 122 -0.94 -11.83 7.08
CA VAL A 122 -1.50 -10.74 6.27
C VAL A 122 -0.49 -9.61 6.11
N PHE A 123 0.16 -9.20 7.21
CA PHE A 123 1.15 -8.13 7.16
C PHE A 123 2.34 -8.46 6.27
N VAL A 124 2.83 -9.70 6.30
CA VAL A 124 3.92 -10.16 5.42
C VAL A 124 3.48 -10.12 3.96
N VAL A 125 2.25 -10.54 3.63
CA VAL A 125 1.72 -10.43 2.25
C VAL A 125 1.72 -8.97 1.80
N PHE A 126 1.20 -8.07 2.62
CA PHE A 126 1.21 -6.63 2.34
C PHE A 126 2.64 -6.06 2.17
N TRP A 127 3.57 -6.51 2.99
CA TRP A 127 4.98 -6.12 2.92
C TRP A 127 5.63 -6.62 1.63
N LEU A 128 5.40 -7.87 1.23
CA LEU A 128 5.90 -8.43 -0.03
C LEU A 128 5.37 -7.66 -1.25
N VAL A 129 4.07 -7.35 -1.27
CA VAL A 129 3.48 -6.51 -2.34
C VAL A 129 4.11 -5.12 -2.36
N SER A 130 4.36 -4.52 -1.19
CA SER A 130 5.04 -3.23 -1.09
C SER A 130 6.48 -3.29 -1.63
N LEU A 131 7.21 -4.39 -1.38
CA LEU A 131 8.57 -4.58 -1.92
C LEU A 131 8.58 -4.70 -3.44
N SER A 132 7.68 -5.50 -4.01
CA SER A 132 7.58 -5.65 -5.47
C SER A 132 7.36 -4.31 -6.17
N ARG A 133 6.59 -3.40 -5.57
CA ARG A 133 6.38 -2.06 -6.13
C ARG A 133 7.60 -1.16 -6.03
N ARG A 134 8.35 -1.20 -4.92
CA ARG A 134 9.59 -0.41 -4.81
C ARG A 134 10.58 -0.77 -5.91
N HIS A 135 10.72 -2.06 -6.18
CA HIS A 135 11.62 -2.52 -7.23
C HIS A 135 11.23 -2.02 -8.63
N LEU A 136 9.92 -1.88 -8.90
CA LEU A 136 9.42 -1.32 -10.16
C LEU A 136 9.68 0.19 -10.28
N TYR A 137 9.58 0.94 -9.18
CA TYR A 137 9.89 2.37 -9.17
C TYR A 137 11.39 2.63 -9.38
N ASP A 138 12.25 1.89 -8.68
CA ASP A 138 13.70 2.04 -8.82
C ASP A 138 14.13 1.75 -10.27
N ALA A 139 13.57 0.71 -10.90
CA ALA A 139 13.87 0.36 -12.30
C ALA A 139 13.42 1.45 -13.29
N SER A 140 12.29 2.12 -13.07
CA SER A 140 11.82 3.18 -13.97
C SER A 140 12.68 4.45 -13.88
N ASP A 141 13.18 4.76 -12.69
CA ASP A 141 14.03 5.94 -12.46
C ASP A 141 15.41 5.74 -13.13
N ASP A 142 16.00 4.55 -13.01
CA ASP A 142 17.26 4.18 -13.68
C ASP A 142 17.15 4.30 -15.22
N GLU A 143 16.05 3.83 -15.80
CA GLU A 143 15.78 3.96 -17.24
C GLU A 143 15.66 5.43 -17.68
N GLN A 144 15.02 6.26 -16.86
CA GLN A 144 14.85 7.69 -17.15
C GLN A 144 16.18 8.45 -17.05
N GLU A 145 17.02 8.14 -16.07
CA GLU A 145 18.36 8.74 -15.91
C GLU A 145 19.26 8.39 -17.11
N GLN A 146 19.28 7.12 -17.54
CA GLN A 146 20.01 6.70 -18.73
C GLN A 146 19.55 7.43 -20.00
N GLN A 147 18.25 7.65 -20.17
CA GLN A 147 17.74 8.42 -21.31
C GLN A 147 18.18 9.89 -21.28
N ILE A 148 18.17 10.53 -20.11
CA ILE A 148 18.65 11.91 -19.95
C ILE A 148 20.14 12.02 -20.27
N GLU A 149 20.96 11.08 -19.79
CA GLU A 149 22.39 11.05 -20.07
C GLU A 149 22.66 10.86 -21.58
N LEU A 150 21.95 9.95 -22.24
CA LEU A 150 22.08 9.72 -23.69
C LEU A 150 21.67 10.94 -24.52
N VAL A 151 20.58 11.62 -24.15
CA VAL A 151 20.14 12.86 -24.81
C VAL A 151 21.16 13.98 -24.60
N GLY A 152 21.69 14.13 -23.38
CA GLY A 152 22.75 15.09 -23.07
C GLY A 152 24.03 14.84 -23.88
N ALA A 153 24.48 13.58 -23.95
CA ALA A 153 25.66 13.20 -24.72
C ALA A 153 25.49 13.46 -26.23
N ASN A 154 24.32 13.13 -26.81
CA ASN A 154 24.02 13.40 -28.22
C ASN A 154 23.90 14.91 -28.53
N GLY A 155 23.32 15.69 -27.62
CA GLY A 155 23.24 17.14 -27.74
C GLY A 155 24.63 17.78 -27.78
N ASN A 156 25.54 17.33 -26.91
CA ASN A 156 26.92 17.82 -26.86
C ASN A 156 27.71 17.46 -28.14
N MET A 157 27.54 16.24 -28.67
CA MET A 157 28.21 15.83 -29.91
C MET A 157 27.75 16.62 -31.16
N ASN A 158 26.49 17.07 -31.21
CA ASN A 158 26.03 17.91 -32.30
C ASN A 158 26.55 19.36 -32.17
N GLY A 159 26.62 19.90 -30.95
CA GLY A 159 27.23 21.21 -30.70
C GLY A 159 28.71 21.26 -31.09
N ASP A 160 29.48 20.23 -30.75
CA ASP A 160 30.90 20.14 -31.12
C ASP A 160 31.11 19.96 -32.63
N ARG A 161 30.20 19.25 -33.33
CA ARG A 161 30.22 19.14 -34.80
C ARG A 161 29.94 20.46 -35.49
N ASP A 162 28.99 21.25 -34.98
CA ASP A 162 28.67 22.57 -35.53
C ASP A 162 29.84 23.56 -35.30
N ILE A 163 30.50 23.52 -34.14
CA ILE A 163 31.71 24.32 -33.88
C ILE A 163 32.88 23.89 -34.78
N ALA A 164 33.09 22.58 -34.98
CA ALA A 164 34.13 22.09 -35.89
C ALA A 164 33.86 22.47 -37.35
N ALA A 165 32.60 22.44 -37.80
CA ALA A 165 32.21 22.86 -39.14
C ALA A 165 32.39 24.38 -39.35
N LEU A 166 32.09 25.20 -38.35
CA LEU A 166 32.31 26.66 -38.39
C LEU A 166 33.80 27.04 -38.33
N SER A 167 34.61 26.29 -37.58
CA SER A 167 36.07 26.46 -37.53
C SER A 167 36.73 26.14 -38.88
N GLY A 168 36.23 25.13 -39.61
CA GLY A 168 36.71 24.80 -40.97
C GLY A 168 36.34 25.82 -42.06
N ALA A 169 35.28 26.62 -41.86
CA ALA A 169 34.83 27.61 -42.84
C ALA A 169 35.52 28.98 -42.71
N ASN A 170 36.13 29.29 -41.56
CA ASN A 170 36.72 30.61 -41.28
C ASN A 170 38.21 30.75 -41.64
N GLY A 171 38.78 29.78 -42.38
CA GLY A 171 40.17 29.85 -42.86
C GLY A 171 40.44 30.86 -44.00
N ALA A 172 39.45 31.65 -44.45
CA ALA A 172 39.60 32.47 -45.64
C ALA A 172 38.85 33.83 -45.61
N VAL A 173 38.86 34.57 -44.49
CA VAL A 173 38.57 36.01 -44.55
C VAL A 173 39.46 36.75 -43.54
N GLY A 174 40.65 37.15 -43.99
CA GLY A 174 41.44 38.15 -43.30
C GLY A 174 40.72 39.50 -43.37
N PHE A 175 39.98 39.84 -42.32
CA PHE A 175 39.41 41.16 -42.14
C PHE A 175 40.33 42.00 -41.25
N THR A 176 41.14 42.84 -41.88
CA THR A 176 41.94 43.87 -41.22
C THR A 176 41.01 45.00 -40.79
N ILE A 177 40.80 45.16 -39.48
CA ILE A 177 40.18 46.36 -38.91
C ILE A 177 41.26 47.44 -38.85
N GLY A 178 41.09 48.48 -39.67
CA GLY A 178 41.86 49.71 -39.59
C GLY A 178 41.54 50.45 -38.30
N GLU A 179 42.58 50.74 -37.53
CA GLU A 179 42.57 51.76 -36.48
C GLU A 179 42.55 53.12 -37.14
N ASP A 180 41.40 53.77 -37.20
CA ASP A 180 41.33 55.19 -37.53
C ASP A 180 40.22 55.84 -36.68
N THR A 181 40.59 56.61 -35.66
CA THR A 181 40.33 58.07 -35.55
C THR A 181 40.25 58.57 -34.10
N GLU A 182 41.19 59.48 -33.82
CA GLU A 182 41.20 60.48 -32.75
C GLU A 182 40.06 61.53 -32.91
N PHE A 183 39.96 62.42 -31.89
CA PHE A 183 39.27 63.73 -31.84
C PHE A 183 37.76 63.68 -31.52
N ILE A 184 37.19 64.33 -30.49
CA ILE A 184 37.55 65.42 -29.53
C ILE A 184 36.83 65.14 -28.20
#